data_AF-A0A2N2D019-F1
#
_entry.id   AF-A0A2N2D019-F1
#
_cell.length_a   1.000
_cell.length_b   1.000
_cell.length_c   1.000
_cell.angle_alpha   90.00
_cell.angle_beta   90.00
_cell.angle_gamma   90.00
#
_symmetry.space_group_name_H-M   'P 1'
#
loop_
_entity.id
_entity.type
_entity.pdbx_description
1 polymer ?
#
loop_
_entity_poly.entity_id
_entity_poly.type
_entity_poly.pdbx_seq_one_letter_code
_entity_poly.pdbx_strand_id
1 'polypeptide(L)'
;MELIQMSNQEVAKRMYDYVVRIENIKDQVSKILNHAAQGVDRQFIKDEYKALKQAIKDDAHYMGLSRNQRRDNSVLQTQFRWVIQEASAFGFSSSTNSKIDFKFWSSLEEAKYKLTKHTSKEEWKKLSEEI
;
A
#
# COMPACT_ATOMS: atom_id res chain seq x y z
N MET A 1 -9.53 3.24 13.94
CA MET A 1 -10.50 2.44 13.17
C MET A 1 -10.01 0.99 13.23
N GLU A 2 -10.86 0.04 13.62
CA GLU A 2 -10.43 -1.34 13.92
C GLU A 2 -10.64 -2.25 12.70
N LEU A 3 -9.56 -2.76 12.09
CA LEU A 3 -9.64 -3.63 10.90
C LEU A 3 -10.50 -4.89 11.13
N ILE A 4 -10.59 -5.41 12.36
CA ILE A 4 -11.42 -6.58 12.67
C ILE A 4 -12.93 -6.32 12.61
N GLN A 5 -13.35 -5.05 12.62
CA GLN A 5 -14.75 -4.65 12.51
C GLN A 5 -15.16 -4.41 11.06
N MET A 6 -14.18 -4.35 10.14
CA MET A 6 -14.43 -4.11 8.73
C MET A 6 -14.94 -5.40 8.06
N SER A 7 -15.85 -5.24 7.11
CA SER A 7 -16.25 -6.33 6.23
C SER A 7 -15.10 -6.75 5.31
N ASN A 8 -15.21 -7.93 4.71
CA ASN A 8 -14.24 -8.38 3.70
C ASN A 8 -14.13 -7.37 2.54
N GLN A 9 -15.25 -6.77 2.13
CA GLN A 9 -15.28 -5.75 1.08
C GLN A 9 -14.53 -4.49 1.48
N GLU A 10 -14.70 -4.02 2.72
CA GLU A 10 -14.00 -2.84 3.23
C GLU A 10 -12.49 -3.08 3.33
N VAL A 11 -12.08 -4.28 3.75
CA VAL A 11 -10.66 -4.68 3.80
C VAL A 11 -10.07 -4.76 2.39
N ALA A 12 -10.80 -5.37 1.45
CA ALA A 12 -10.40 -5.44 0.05
C ALA A 12 -10.29 -4.04 -0.57
N LYS A 13 -11.26 -3.16 -0.29
CA LYS A 13 -11.24 -1.76 -0.73
C LYS A 13 -10.00 -1.04 -0.20
N ARG A 14 -9.66 -1.23 1.08
CA ARG A 14 -8.48 -0.59 1.67
C ARG A 14 -7.19 -1.02 0.99
N MET A 15 -7.06 -2.31 0.67
CA MET A 15 -5.91 -2.81 -0.07
C MET A 15 -5.86 -2.27 -1.51
N TYR A 16 -6.99 -2.27 -2.21
CA TYR A 16 -7.12 -1.66 -3.53
C TYR A 16 -6.68 -0.19 -3.51
N ASP A 17 -7.16 0.59 -2.55
CA ASP A 17 -6.83 2.00 -2.39
C ASP A 17 -5.31 2.18 -2.18
N TYR A 18 -4.64 1.32 -1.39
CA TYR A 18 -3.19 1.37 -1.25
C TYR A 18 -2.45 1.13 -2.57
N VAL A 19 -2.85 0.11 -3.34
CA VAL A 19 -2.21 -0.19 -4.62
C VAL A 19 -2.41 0.96 -5.62
N VAL A 20 -3.61 1.53 -5.71
CA VAL A 20 -3.90 2.69 -6.56
C VAL A 20 -3.05 3.90 -6.17
N ARG A 21 -2.94 4.19 -4.87
CA ARG A 21 -2.09 5.29 -4.38
C ARG A 21 -0.63 5.09 -4.76
N ILE A 22 -0.09 3.86 -4.63
CA ILE A 22 1.28 3.55 -5.07
C ILE A 22 1.45 3.80 -6.58
N GLU A 23 0.53 3.32 -7.41
CA GLU A 23 0.59 3.52 -8.86
C GLU A 23 0.57 5.00 -9.24
N ASN A 24 -0.27 5.80 -8.57
CA ASN A 24 -0.35 7.24 -8.79
C ASN A 24 0.96 7.95 -8.43
N ILE A 25 1.56 7.62 -7.27
CA ILE A 25 2.86 8.20 -6.88
C ILE A 25 3.93 7.79 -7.91
N LYS A 26 3.95 6.53 -8.33
CA LYS A 26 4.92 6.04 -9.32
C LYS A 26 4.82 6.75 -10.66
N ASP A 27 3.61 6.99 -11.17
CA ASP A 27 3.41 7.72 -12.42
C ASP A 27 3.98 9.14 -12.33
N GLN A 28 3.74 9.84 -11.23
CA GLN A 28 4.29 11.17 -11.00
C GLN A 28 5.82 11.16 -10.88
N VAL A 29 6.38 10.17 -10.17
CA VAL A 29 7.84 9.99 -10.07
C VAL A 29 8.44 9.69 -11.44
N SER A 30 7.82 8.82 -12.25
CA SER A 30 8.27 8.53 -13.62
C SER A 30 8.31 9.79 -14.48
N LYS A 31 7.31 10.69 -14.37
CA LYS A 31 7.32 11.99 -15.07
C LYS A 31 8.50 12.86 -14.63
N ILE A 32 8.84 12.86 -13.34
CA ILE A 32 10.03 13.56 -12.82
C ILE A 32 11.32 12.98 -13.41
N LEU A 33 11.45 11.65 -13.42
CA LEU A 33 12.65 10.96 -13.91
C LEU A 33 12.85 11.14 -15.42
N ASN A 34 11.76 11.19 -16.19
CA ASN A 34 11.79 11.38 -17.65
C ASN A 34 11.87 12.84 -18.08
N HIS A 35 12.16 13.78 -17.17
CA HIS A 35 12.19 15.22 -17.42
C HIS A 35 10.88 15.82 -17.97
N ALA A 36 9.76 15.10 -17.86
CA ALA A 36 8.41 15.52 -18.23
C ALA A 36 7.66 16.15 -17.03
N ALA A 37 8.40 16.80 -16.12
CA ALA A 37 7.95 17.15 -14.77
C ALA A 37 7.13 18.46 -14.68
N GLN A 38 6.68 19.04 -15.79
CA GLN A 38 5.92 20.30 -15.74
C GLN A 38 4.64 20.11 -14.92
N GLY A 39 4.48 20.91 -13.87
CA GLY A 39 3.32 20.87 -12.97
C GLY A 39 3.30 19.72 -11.95
N VAL A 40 4.37 18.91 -11.84
CA VAL A 40 4.44 17.86 -10.81
C VAL A 40 4.90 18.44 -9.48
N ASP A 41 4.02 18.41 -8.48
CA ASP A 41 4.35 18.84 -7.11
C ASP A 41 5.15 17.75 -6.37
N ARG A 42 6.44 18.01 -6.18
CA ARG A 42 7.36 17.12 -5.45
C ARG A 42 7.02 17.01 -3.97
N GLN A 43 6.44 18.06 -3.38
CA GLN A 43 6.08 18.06 -1.97
C GLN A 43 4.86 17.18 -1.76
N PHE A 44 3.84 17.30 -2.62
CA PHE A 44 2.69 16.41 -2.65
C PHE A 44 3.10 14.92 -2.72
N ILE A 45 4.03 14.56 -3.62
CA ILE A 45 4.55 13.18 -3.74
C ILE A 45 5.12 12.68 -2.42
N LYS A 46 5.93 13.50 -1.73
CA LYS A 46 6.57 13.11 -0.47
C LYS A 46 5.56 12.97 0.66
N ASP A 47 4.59 13.89 0.73
CA ASP A 47 3.54 13.85 1.74
C ASP A 47 2.64 12.63 1.56
N GLU A 48 2.27 12.33 0.32
CA GLU A 48 1.47 11.15 -0.01
C GLU A 48 2.23 9.84 0.22
N TYR A 49 3.52 9.77 -0.14
CA TYR A 49 4.40 8.64 0.20
C TYR A 49 4.48 8.42 1.71
N LYS A 50 4.67 9.49 2.48
CA LYS A 50 4.74 9.44 3.94
C LYS A 50 3.43 8.97 4.54
N ALA A 51 2.30 9.52 4.09
CA ALA A 51 0.97 9.15 4.56
C ALA A 51 0.66 7.68 4.26
N LEU A 52 0.98 7.21 3.05
CA LEU A 52 0.79 5.82 2.66
C LEU A 52 1.66 4.86 3.47
N LYS A 53 2.95 5.16 3.61
CA LYS A 53 3.89 4.38 4.43
C LYS A 53 3.41 4.26 5.88
N GLN A 54 2.89 5.36 6.45
CA GLN A 54 2.34 5.35 7.80
C GLN A 54 1.06 4.52 7.90
N ALA A 55 0.12 4.66 6.97
CA ALA A 55 -1.13 3.89 6.96
C ALA A 55 -0.88 2.37 6.89
N ILE A 56 0.03 1.93 6.02
CA ILE A 56 0.42 0.52 5.91
C ILE A 56 1.10 0.03 7.19
N LYS A 57 1.94 0.87 7.81
CA LYS A 57 2.59 0.54 9.09
C LYS A 57 1.59 0.40 10.23
N ASP A 58 0.59 1.29 10.30
CA ASP A 58 -0.44 1.25 11.33
C ASP A 58 -1.32 0.00 11.19
N ASP A 59 -1.73 -0.34 9.96
CA ASP A 59 -2.49 -1.56 9.67
C ASP A 59 -1.66 -2.83 9.97
N ALA A 60 -0.39 -2.86 9.57
CA ALA A 60 0.51 -3.98 9.87
C ALA A 60 0.74 -4.15 11.37
N HIS A 61 0.93 -3.04 12.10
CA HIS A 61 1.05 -3.05 13.55
C HIS A 61 -0.22 -3.60 14.19
N TYR A 62 -1.38 -3.11 13.77
CA TYR A 62 -2.67 -3.59 14.24
C TYR A 62 -2.81 -5.10 14.02
N MET A 63 -2.41 -5.61 12.85
CA MET A 63 -2.44 -7.05 12.57
C MET A 63 -1.42 -7.87 13.34
N GLY A 64 -0.34 -7.25 13.82
CA GLY A 64 0.65 -7.89 14.68
C GLY A 64 0.14 -8.17 16.11
N LEU A 65 -0.84 -7.41 16.59
CA LEU A 65 -1.37 -7.57 17.96
C LEU A 65 -2.05 -8.93 18.12
N SER A 66 -1.65 -9.70 19.13
CA SER A 66 -2.13 -11.07 19.39
C SER A 66 -3.66 -11.18 19.46
N ARG A 67 -4.33 -10.19 20.09
CA ARG A 67 -5.79 -10.10 20.18
C ARG A 67 -6.52 -10.03 18.82
N ASN A 68 -5.82 -9.62 17.76
CA ASN A 68 -6.37 -9.47 16.41
C ASN A 68 -6.06 -10.69 15.53
N GLN A 69 -5.35 -11.68 16.06
CA GLN A 69 -5.03 -12.91 15.36
C GLN A 69 -6.18 -13.88 15.52
N ARG A 70 -7.02 -13.98 14.49
CA ARG A 70 -8.11 -14.95 14.43
C ARG A 70 -7.74 -16.05 13.44
N ARG A 71 -8.14 -17.28 13.75
CA ARG A 71 -8.07 -18.41 12.81
C ARG A 71 -9.41 -18.52 12.11
N ASP A 72 -9.66 -17.61 11.17
CA ASP A 72 -10.83 -17.63 10.31
C ASP A 72 -10.41 -17.50 8.83
N ASN A 73 -11.35 -17.76 7.92
CA ASN A 73 -11.13 -17.69 6.48
C ASN A 73 -11.49 -16.30 5.91
N SER A 74 -11.48 -15.24 6.72
CA SER A 74 -11.75 -13.88 6.24
C SER A 74 -10.67 -13.41 5.26
N VAL A 75 -11.02 -12.49 4.37
CA VAL A 75 -10.06 -11.79 3.49
C VAL A 75 -8.96 -11.12 4.33
N LEU A 76 -9.34 -10.58 5.50
CA LEU A 76 -8.43 -9.98 6.47
C LEU A 76 -7.33 -10.95 6.91
N GLN A 77 -7.69 -12.16 7.34
CA GLN A 77 -6.71 -13.13 7.87
C GLN A 77 -5.95 -13.89 6.78
N THR A 78 -6.59 -14.14 5.63
CA THR A 78 -6.02 -15.02 4.59
C THR A 78 -5.20 -14.27 3.53
N GLN A 79 -5.67 -13.09 3.09
CA GLN A 79 -5.08 -12.38 1.96
C GLN A 79 -4.41 -11.06 2.38
N PHE A 80 -5.01 -10.32 3.31
CA PHE A 80 -4.53 -8.98 3.71
C PHE A 80 -3.35 -9.03 4.69
N ARG A 81 -3.47 -9.83 5.76
CA ARG A 81 -2.56 -9.82 6.91
C ARG A 81 -1.09 -10.03 6.54
N TRP A 82 -0.78 -11.01 5.70
CA TRP A 82 0.61 -11.34 5.38
C TRP A 82 1.26 -10.28 4.50
N VAL A 83 0.55 -9.85 3.46
CA VAL A 83 1.09 -8.88 2.49
C VAL A 83 1.26 -7.50 3.11
N ILE A 84 0.37 -7.06 4.02
CA ILE A 84 0.51 -5.76 4.69
C ILE A 84 1.72 -5.76 5.64
N GLN A 85 1.97 -6.88 6.34
CA GLN A 85 3.13 -7.02 7.22
C GLN A 85 4.43 -7.05 6.41
N GLU A 86 4.47 -7.79 5.29
CA GLU A 86 5.64 -7.84 4.41
C GLU A 86 5.92 -6.46 3.78
N ALA A 87 4.89 -5.76 3.30
CA ALA A 87 5.02 -4.42 2.74
C ALA A 87 5.47 -3.38 3.78
N SER A 88 4.97 -3.47 5.02
CA SER A 88 5.42 -2.58 6.09
C SER A 88 6.89 -2.81 6.46
N ALA A 89 7.38 -4.04 6.40
CA ALA A 89 8.75 -4.38 6.78
C ALA A 89 9.76 -4.07 5.66
N PHE A 90 9.41 -4.37 4.40
CA PHE A 90 10.36 -4.38 3.29
C PHE A 90 9.93 -3.54 2.07
N GLY A 91 8.67 -3.10 1.99
CA GLY A 91 8.16 -2.37 0.84
C GLY A 91 8.73 -0.94 0.72
N PHE A 92 8.86 -0.21 1.82
CA PHE A 92 9.24 1.20 1.79
C PHE A 92 10.70 1.45 2.19
N SER A 93 11.63 0.99 1.36
CA SER A 93 13.09 1.10 1.58
C SER A 93 13.62 2.53 1.53
N SER A 94 12.95 3.46 0.84
CA SER A 94 13.33 4.88 0.83
C SER A 94 12.85 5.64 2.08
N SER A 95 13.63 6.63 2.51
CA SER A 95 13.23 7.53 3.60
C SER A 95 12.19 8.54 3.10
N THR A 96 11.30 9.01 3.98
CA THR A 96 10.21 9.94 3.58
C THR A 96 10.73 11.27 3.05
N ASN A 97 11.95 11.66 3.43
CA ASN A 97 12.57 12.91 3.03
C ASN A 97 13.55 12.73 1.86
N SER A 98 13.73 11.51 1.35
CA SER A 98 14.72 11.24 0.30
C SER A 98 14.46 12.06 -0.96
N LYS A 99 15.49 12.14 -1.81
CA LYS A 99 15.33 12.69 -3.15
C LYS A 99 14.36 11.80 -3.94
N ILE A 100 13.57 12.42 -4.83
CA ILE A 100 12.79 11.69 -5.83
C ILE A 100 13.78 11.29 -6.93
N ASP A 101 14.20 10.04 -6.90
CA ASP A 101 15.14 9.43 -7.83
C ASP A 101 14.70 8.00 -8.17
N PHE A 102 15.53 7.26 -8.91
CA PHE A 102 15.22 5.88 -9.27
C PHE A 102 15.08 4.96 -8.04
N LYS A 103 15.83 5.21 -6.95
CA LYS A 103 15.70 4.40 -5.72
C LYS A 103 14.36 4.63 -5.04
N PHE A 104 13.86 5.87 -5.03
CA PHE A 104 12.52 6.19 -4.56
C PHE A 104 11.45 5.47 -5.38
N TRP A 105 11.59 5.47 -6.71
CA TRP A 105 10.72 4.74 -7.61
C TRP A 105 10.76 3.22 -7.37
N SER A 106 11.96 2.63 -7.24
CA SER A 106 12.12 1.21 -6.95
C SER A 106 11.53 0.82 -5.59
N SER A 107 11.60 1.71 -4.59
CA SER A 107 10.92 1.48 -3.31
C SER A 107 9.39 1.39 -3.49
N LEU A 108 8.80 2.21 -4.36
CA LEU A 108 7.37 2.10 -4.63
C LEU A 108 7.01 0.82 -5.39
N GLU A 109 7.87 0.38 -6.32
CA GLU A 109 7.69 -0.92 -6.99
C GLU A 109 7.72 -2.08 -6.00
N GLU A 110 8.68 -2.10 -5.07
CA GLU A 110 8.78 -3.15 -4.06
C GLU A 110 7.52 -3.19 -3.19
N ALA A 111 7.06 -2.03 -2.72
CA ALA A 111 5.81 -1.93 -1.97
C ALA A 111 4.61 -2.47 -2.77
N LYS A 112 4.47 -2.09 -4.05
CA LYS A 112 3.42 -2.61 -4.93
C LYS A 112 3.51 -4.13 -5.03
N TYR A 113 4.69 -4.65 -5.35
CA TYR A 113 4.93 -6.08 -5.51
C TYR A 113 4.53 -6.87 -4.26
N LYS A 114 4.88 -6.38 -3.05
CA LYS A 114 4.46 -7.02 -1.80
C LYS A 114 2.95 -7.06 -1.64
N LEU A 115 2.27 -5.94 -1.85
CA LEU A 115 0.81 -5.84 -1.68
C LEU A 115 0.05 -6.67 -2.72
N THR A 116 0.61 -6.86 -3.92
CA THR A 116 -0.03 -7.60 -5.01
C THR A 116 0.54 -9.00 -5.24
N LYS A 117 1.33 -9.53 -4.30
CA LYS A 117 2.07 -10.80 -4.46
C LYS A 117 1.17 -12.01 -4.70
N HIS A 118 0.02 -12.04 -4.05
CA HIS A 118 -0.93 -13.16 -4.08
C HIS A 118 -2.32 -12.76 -4.59
N THR A 119 -2.59 -11.47 -4.68
CA THR A 119 -3.89 -10.93 -5.09
C THR A 119 -3.61 -9.66 -5.89
N SER A 120 -3.93 -9.70 -7.18
CA SER A 120 -3.76 -8.59 -8.11
C SER A 120 -4.66 -7.40 -7.74
N LYS A 121 -4.35 -6.23 -8.30
CA LYS A 121 -5.16 -5.01 -8.12
C LYS A 121 -6.60 -5.24 -8.57
N GLU A 122 -6.78 -5.92 -9.70
CA GLU A 122 -8.08 -6.22 -10.31
C GLU A 122 -8.87 -7.22 -9.45
N GLU A 123 -8.20 -8.20 -8.83
CA GLU A 123 -8.84 -9.09 -7.86
C GLU A 123 -9.25 -8.35 -6.59
N TRP A 124 -8.41 -7.46 -6.06
CA TRP A 124 -8.78 -6.60 -4.93
C TRP A 124 -9.98 -5.72 -5.23
N LYS A 125 -10.06 -5.20 -6.46
CA LYS A 125 -11.22 -4.43 -6.93
C LYS A 125 -12.48 -5.29 -6.99
N LYS A 126 -12.40 -6.51 -7.52
CA LYS A 126 -13.56 -7.42 -7.55
C LYS A 126 -14.06 -7.74 -6.15
N LEU A 127 -13.15 -8.09 -5.23
CA LEU A 127 -13.48 -8.40 -3.83
C LEU A 127 -14.09 -7.21 -3.08
N SER A 128 -13.80 -5.97 -3.50
CA SER A 128 -14.43 -4.78 -2.90
C SER A 128 -15.81 -4.47 -3.48
N GLU A 129 -16.18 -5.06 -4.61
CA GLU A 129 -17.43 -4.86 -5.34
C GLU A 129 -18.43 -6.04 -5.19
N GLU A 130 -17.99 -7.20 -4.67
CA GLU A 130 -18.84 -8.39 -4.46
C GLU A 130 -19.91 -8.20 -3.37
N ILE A 131 -21.18 -8.49 -3.73
CA ILE A 131 -22.41 -8.44 -2.90
C ILE A 131 -22.65 -9.79 -2.23
#